data_AF-A0A7W9EYT0-F1
#
_entry.id   AF-A0A7W9EYT0-F1
#
_cell.length_a   1.000
_cell.length_b   1.000
_cell.length_c   1.000
_cell.angle_alpha   90.00
_cell.angle_beta   90.00
_cell.angle_gamma   90.00
#
_symmetry.space_group_name_H-M   'P 1'
#
loop_
_entity.id
_entity.type
_entity.pdbx_description
1 polymer ?
#
loop_
_entity_poly.entity_id
_entity_poly.type
_entity_poly.pdbx_seq_one_letter_code
_entity_poly.pdbx_strand_id
1 'polypeptide(L)'
;MATLLTSLAATSAAGDIPLALPIDCTLGDTCHIQQTVDHDPTSGASDFSCGLLTYDGHKGTDFALPSLAAQAAGVNVVAAAPGTVHGVRDGMADILQISPNAPDVTEKECGNGVVVSHGNGWETQYCHLANGSVAVETGDTVAIGTVLGQVGLSGQTQFPHLHLSVRHNGNVVDPFDPDGAITCDAPSDNTLWSDAIDVPAGGIITAGFAPAIPEYADVKAGTANAGTLRRSDNLVVWGYIFGGQIGDEITLTINGPDGEVIDQTVLLDRNQSQLFRATGRKAPRTGWPSGAYTGSIAFIRGDDILDTATAAVSLH
;
A
#
# COMPACT_ATOMS: atom_id res chain seq x y z
N MET A 1 -52.55 7.62 -34.16
CA MET A 1 -51.96 6.70 -33.17
C MET A 1 -50.58 7.23 -32.82
N ALA A 2 -50.46 7.91 -31.69
CA ALA A 2 -49.17 8.37 -31.18
C ALA A 2 -48.67 7.33 -30.17
N THR A 3 -47.56 6.68 -30.50
CA THR A 3 -46.96 5.65 -29.66
C THR A 3 -46.21 6.33 -28.52
N LEU A 4 -46.77 6.24 -27.32
CA LEU A 4 -46.17 6.68 -26.08
C LEU A 4 -44.99 5.74 -25.75
N LEU A 5 -43.75 6.20 -25.89
CA LEU A 5 -42.59 5.50 -25.34
C LEU A 5 -42.57 5.75 -23.82
N THR A 6 -43.12 4.81 -23.05
CA THR A 6 -42.84 4.70 -21.62
C THR A 6 -41.41 4.20 -21.45
N SER A 7 -40.51 5.12 -21.12
CA SER A 7 -39.23 4.79 -20.49
C SER A 7 -39.53 4.16 -19.14
N LEU A 8 -39.24 2.86 -19.00
CA LEU A 8 -39.13 2.25 -17.68
C LEU A 8 -37.79 2.72 -17.10
N ALA A 9 -37.85 3.64 -16.15
CA ALA A 9 -36.76 3.81 -15.20
C ALA A 9 -36.68 2.50 -14.41
N ALA A 10 -35.65 1.70 -14.69
CA ALA A 10 -35.31 0.56 -13.86
C ALA A 10 -34.90 1.12 -12.50
N THR A 11 -35.77 1.00 -11.51
CA THR A 11 -35.35 1.04 -10.10
C THR A 11 -34.38 -0.11 -9.91
N SER A 12 -33.08 0.19 -9.81
CA SER A 12 -32.09 -0.76 -9.37
C SER A 12 -32.56 -1.33 -8.04
N ALA A 13 -32.74 -2.65 -7.97
CA ALA A 13 -32.81 -3.33 -6.68
C ALA A 13 -31.60 -2.91 -5.84
N ALA A 14 -31.78 -2.82 -4.52
CA ALA A 14 -30.73 -2.53 -3.56
C ALA A 14 -29.68 -3.65 -3.58
N GLY A 15 -28.77 -3.60 -4.54
CA GLY A 15 -27.56 -4.40 -4.61
C GLY A 15 -26.38 -3.60 -4.09
N ASP A 16 -25.35 -4.33 -3.67
CA ASP A 16 -24.08 -3.75 -3.25
C ASP A 16 -23.41 -2.98 -4.41
N ILE A 17 -22.45 -2.11 -4.07
CA ILE A 17 -21.71 -1.34 -5.07
C ILE A 17 -20.47 -2.12 -5.53
N PRO A 18 -20.31 -2.42 -6.83
CA PRO A 18 -19.06 -2.99 -7.34
C PRO A 18 -17.97 -1.90 -7.37
N LEU A 19 -16.80 -2.23 -6.84
CA LEU A 19 -15.62 -1.37 -6.73
C LEU A 19 -14.54 -1.84 -7.70
N ALA A 20 -13.91 -0.89 -8.40
CA ALA A 20 -12.64 -1.06 -9.09
C ALA A 20 -11.48 -0.56 -8.22
N LEU A 21 -10.25 -0.91 -8.60
CA LEU A 21 -9.04 -0.43 -7.91
C LEU A 21 -9.04 1.12 -7.86
N PRO A 22 -8.93 1.75 -6.68
CA PRO A 22 -9.11 3.20 -6.52
C PRO A 22 -7.83 4.01 -6.77
N ILE A 23 -6.79 3.39 -7.34
CA ILE A 23 -5.45 3.95 -7.46
C ILE A 23 -4.79 3.50 -8.77
N ASP A 24 -4.10 4.41 -9.43
CA ASP A 24 -3.40 4.19 -10.71
C ASP A 24 -2.01 3.58 -10.47
N CYS A 25 -2.00 2.32 -10.01
CA CYS A 25 -0.79 1.55 -9.74
C CYS A 25 -0.99 0.06 -10.07
N THR A 26 0.12 -0.63 -10.27
CA THR A 26 0.18 -2.09 -10.30
C THR A 26 0.30 -2.60 -8.86
N LEU A 27 -0.77 -3.23 -8.35
CA LEU A 27 -0.78 -3.84 -7.03
C LEU A 27 0.24 -4.98 -6.94
N GLY A 28 1.03 -4.99 -5.85
CA GLY A 28 2.12 -5.94 -5.64
C GLY A 28 3.47 -5.51 -6.23
N ASP A 29 3.51 -4.40 -6.98
CA ASP A 29 4.73 -3.89 -7.63
C ASP A 29 4.97 -2.41 -7.32
N THR A 30 4.05 -1.54 -7.75
CA THR A 30 4.17 -0.09 -7.58
C THR A 30 3.31 0.46 -6.44
N CYS A 31 2.50 -0.40 -5.82
CA CYS A 31 1.76 -0.13 -4.60
C CYS A 31 1.40 -1.47 -3.93
N HIS A 32 1.09 -1.43 -2.62
CA HIS A 32 0.72 -2.62 -1.85
C HIS A 32 -0.42 -2.30 -0.90
N ILE A 33 -1.33 -3.24 -0.70
CA ILE A 33 -2.27 -3.17 0.42
C ILE A 33 -1.49 -3.48 1.69
N GLN A 34 -1.40 -2.51 2.60
CA GLN A 34 -0.64 -2.69 3.85
C GLN A 34 -1.51 -2.69 5.10
N GLN A 35 -2.76 -2.22 5.02
CA GLN A 35 -3.73 -2.25 6.11
C GLN A 35 -5.14 -2.45 5.54
N THR A 36 -5.99 -3.17 6.26
CA THR A 36 -7.40 -3.44 5.94
C THR A 36 -8.28 -3.13 7.15
N VAL A 37 -9.60 -3.22 7.01
CA VAL A 37 -10.52 -2.85 8.11
C VAL A 37 -10.24 -3.72 9.34
N ASP A 38 -10.29 -3.09 10.51
CA ASP A 38 -10.25 -3.77 11.78
C ASP A 38 -11.64 -4.31 12.16
N HIS A 39 -11.71 -5.60 12.42
CA HIS A 39 -12.91 -6.30 12.82
C HIS A 39 -12.89 -6.72 14.30
N ASP A 40 -11.78 -6.50 15.02
CA ASP A 40 -11.72 -6.71 16.46
C ASP A 40 -12.43 -5.54 17.19
N PRO A 41 -13.51 -5.77 17.94
CA PRO A 41 -14.19 -4.70 18.67
C PRO A 41 -13.49 -4.31 19.98
N THR A 42 -12.40 -4.99 20.34
CA THR A 42 -11.61 -4.72 21.54
C THR A 42 -10.46 -3.76 21.22
N SER A 43 -9.49 -3.61 22.13
CA SER A 43 -8.24 -2.87 21.84
C SER A 43 -7.20 -3.73 21.12
N GLY A 44 -7.59 -4.93 20.68
CA GLY A 44 -6.82 -5.75 19.75
C GLY A 44 -6.97 -5.22 18.33
N ALA A 45 -6.55 -6.02 17.35
CA ALA A 45 -6.77 -5.72 15.95
C ALA A 45 -6.77 -7.02 15.16
N SER A 46 -7.71 -7.17 14.24
CA SER A 46 -7.78 -8.34 13.37
C SER A 46 -8.47 -8.00 12.05
N ASP A 47 -7.86 -8.39 10.93
CA ASP A 47 -8.44 -8.16 9.60
C ASP A 47 -9.50 -9.20 9.22
N PHE A 48 -10.11 -9.06 8.04
CA PHE A 48 -11.14 -9.98 7.54
C PHE A 48 -10.68 -11.45 7.41
N SER A 49 -9.38 -11.69 7.39
CA SER A 49 -8.77 -13.03 7.35
C SER A 49 -8.25 -13.49 8.71
N CYS A 50 -8.60 -12.78 9.78
CA CYS A 50 -8.07 -12.95 11.13
C CYS A 50 -6.56 -12.71 11.22
N GLY A 51 -6.00 -11.99 10.25
CA GLY A 51 -4.61 -11.59 10.16
C GLY A 51 -4.30 -10.32 10.95
N LEU A 52 -3.05 -9.86 10.79
CA LEU A 52 -2.49 -8.71 11.50
C LEU A 52 -2.18 -7.53 10.58
N LEU A 53 -2.70 -7.51 9.34
CA LEU A 53 -2.58 -6.35 8.45
C LEU A 53 -3.67 -5.32 8.73
N THR A 54 -3.74 -4.90 9.99
CA THR A 54 -4.63 -3.86 10.48
C THR A 54 -4.08 -3.31 11.81
N TYR A 55 -4.76 -2.31 12.39
CA TYR A 55 -4.52 -1.81 13.73
C TYR A 55 -5.84 -1.37 14.39
N ASP A 56 -5.83 -1.26 15.72
CA ASP A 56 -7.02 -0.92 16.53
C ASP A 56 -7.77 0.30 15.96
N GLY A 57 -9.00 0.05 15.54
CA GLY A 57 -9.92 1.05 15.03
C GLY A 57 -9.66 1.52 13.61
N HIS A 58 -8.91 0.77 12.80
CA HIS A 58 -8.72 1.05 11.38
C HIS A 58 -10.02 0.82 10.58
N LYS A 59 -10.41 1.79 9.73
CA LYS A 59 -11.76 1.85 9.11
C LYS A 59 -11.76 1.79 7.58
N GLY A 60 -10.67 1.32 6.98
CA GLY A 60 -10.55 1.30 5.53
C GLY A 60 -9.46 0.37 5.03
N THR A 61 -9.12 0.53 3.76
CA THR A 61 -8.04 -0.19 3.09
C THR A 61 -6.96 0.80 2.65
N ASP A 62 -5.71 0.52 3.01
CA ASP A 62 -4.57 1.38 2.71
C ASP A 62 -3.76 0.82 1.52
N PHE A 63 -3.78 1.55 0.41
CA PHE A 63 -2.98 1.30 -0.79
C PHE A 63 -1.70 2.15 -0.72
N ALA A 64 -0.62 1.55 -0.25
CA ALA A 64 0.64 2.21 0.06
C ALA A 64 1.58 2.27 -1.15
N LEU A 65 2.19 3.43 -1.37
CA LEU A 65 3.28 3.61 -2.34
C LEU A 65 4.63 3.17 -1.73
N PRO A 66 5.61 2.76 -2.56
CA PRO A 66 6.86 2.20 -2.05
C PRO A 66 7.80 3.23 -1.41
N SER A 67 7.63 4.52 -1.71
CA SER A 67 8.52 5.57 -1.22
C SER A 67 7.95 6.98 -1.36
N LEU A 68 8.60 7.94 -0.68
CA LEU A 68 8.36 9.37 -0.88
C LEU A 68 8.68 9.82 -2.32
N ALA A 69 9.69 9.22 -2.96
CA ALA A 69 9.98 9.49 -4.37
C ALA A 69 8.85 9.06 -5.30
N ALA A 70 8.22 7.90 -5.06
CA ALA A 70 7.06 7.46 -5.83
C ALA A 70 5.86 8.39 -5.63
N GLN A 71 5.63 8.86 -4.41
CA GLN A 71 4.61 9.88 -4.13
C GLN A 71 4.88 11.19 -4.86
N ALA A 72 6.12 11.69 -4.81
CA ALA A 72 6.52 12.93 -5.47
C ALA A 72 6.45 12.85 -7.01
N ALA A 73 6.55 11.65 -7.59
CA ALA A 73 6.33 11.44 -9.02
C ALA A 73 4.85 11.58 -9.43
N GLY A 74 3.93 11.52 -8.47
CA GLY A 74 2.49 11.63 -8.65
C GLY A 74 1.86 10.28 -9.04
N VAL A 75 0.97 9.78 -8.17
CA VAL A 75 0.14 8.60 -8.45
C VAL A 75 -1.32 9.00 -8.30
N ASN A 76 -2.11 8.78 -9.34
CA ASN A 76 -3.50 9.21 -9.36
C ASN A 76 -4.33 8.33 -8.43
N VAL A 77 -5.24 8.96 -7.70
CA VAL A 77 -6.37 8.33 -7.03
C VAL A 77 -7.59 8.50 -7.91
N VAL A 78 -8.28 7.41 -8.18
CA VAL A 78 -9.41 7.35 -9.11
C VAL A 78 -10.67 6.84 -8.42
N ALA A 79 -11.84 7.27 -8.91
CA ALA A 79 -13.12 6.79 -8.40
C ALA A 79 -13.25 5.27 -8.62
N ALA A 80 -13.45 4.52 -7.53
CA ALA A 80 -13.66 3.08 -7.55
C ALA A 80 -15.01 2.68 -8.16
N ALA A 81 -16.02 3.54 -8.03
CA ALA A 81 -17.39 3.30 -8.47
C ALA A 81 -18.00 4.61 -9.01
N PRO A 82 -18.99 4.54 -9.93
CA PRO A 82 -19.65 5.73 -10.43
C PRO A 82 -20.49 6.38 -9.32
N GLY A 83 -20.62 7.70 -9.33
CA GLY A 83 -21.38 8.40 -8.30
C GLY A 83 -21.33 9.91 -8.44
N THR A 84 -21.75 10.58 -7.37
CA THR A 84 -21.71 12.04 -7.25
C THR A 84 -20.79 12.43 -6.11
N VAL A 85 -19.88 13.38 -6.34
CA VAL A 85 -19.00 13.91 -5.30
C VAL A 85 -19.85 14.61 -4.25
N HIS A 86 -19.86 14.04 -3.05
CA HIS A 86 -20.62 14.54 -1.90
C HIS A 86 -19.85 15.60 -1.12
N GLY A 87 -18.53 15.44 -0.98
CA GLY A 87 -17.70 16.35 -0.21
C GLY A 87 -16.25 16.32 -0.66
N VAL A 88 -15.58 17.46 -0.53
CA VAL A 88 -14.15 17.60 -0.84
C VAL A 88 -13.46 18.37 0.27
N ARG A 89 -12.19 18.06 0.51
CA ARG A 89 -11.27 18.89 1.29
C ARG A 89 -9.94 18.96 0.56
N ASP A 90 -9.40 20.16 0.45
CA ASP A 90 -8.06 20.40 -0.07
C ASP A 90 -7.37 21.54 0.72
N GLY A 91 -6.07 21.72 0.52
CA GLY A 91 -5.26 22.78 1.11
C GLY A 91 -4.50 22.38 2.38
N MET A 92 -4.66 21.15 2.88
CA MET A 92 -3.82 20.64 3.98
C MET A 92 -2.45 20.26 3.46
N ALA A 93 -1.40 20.71 4.15
CA ALA A 93 -0.03 20.42 3.77
C ALA A 93 0.29 18.93 3.89
N ASP A 94 1.15 18.45 2.98
CA ASP A 94 1.71 17.11 3.03
C ASP A 94 2.80 17.03 4.10
N ILE A 95 2.43 16.54 5.29
CA ILE A 95 3.30 16.44 6.46
C ILE A 95 3.07 15.08 7.11
N LEU A 96 4.11 14.26 7.11
CA LEU A 96 4.12 12.99 7.85
C LEU A 96 3.94 13.26 9.35
N GLN A 97 2.99 12.56 9.99
CA GLN A 97 2.71 12.67 11.42
C GLN A 97 3.84 12.16 12.33
N ILE A 98 4.77 11.38 11.77
CA ILE A 98 6.01 10.99 12.45
C ILE A 98 7.06 12.10 12.48
N SER A 99 6.83 13.22 11.79
CA SER A 99 7.81 14.32 11.69
C SER A 99 7.87 15.13 13.00
N PRO A 100 9.05 15.67 13.35
CA PRO A 100 9.14 16.64 14.44
C PRO A 100 8.23 17.84 14.17
N ASN A 101 7.33 18.14 15.10
CA ASN A 101 6.34 19.23 15.03
C ASN A 101 5.23 19.05 13.96
N ALA A 102 4.84 17.81 13.66
CA ALA A 102 3.62 17.58 12.88
C ALA A 102 2.41 18.28 13.56
N PRO A 103 1.53 18.93 12.77
CA PRO A 103 0.38 19.63 13.33
C PRO A 103 -0.65 18.64 13.88
N ASP A 104 -1.42 19.08 14.89
CA ASP A 104 -2.61 18.35 15.32
C ASP A 104 -3.64 18.30 14.18
N VAL A 105 -4.04 17.07 13.82
CA VAL A 105 -5.00 16.78 12.76
C VAL A 105 -6.29 16.16 13.30
N THR A 106 -6.58 16.29 14.60
CA THR A 106 -7.86 15.89 15.20
C THR A 106 -9.03 16.49 14.40
N GLU A 107 -10.04 15.67 14.09
CA GLU A 107 -11.19 15.96 13.19
C GLU A 107 -10.82 16.17 11.70
N LYS A 108 -9.55 16.03 11.36
CA LYS A 108 -8.98 16.18 10.01
C LYS A 108 -8.06 15.01 9.67
N GLU A 109 -8.28 13.85 10.27
CA GLU A 109 -7.45 12.66 10.14
C GLU A 109 -7.39 12.21 8.68
N CYS A 110 -8.51 12.28 7.95
CA CYS A 110 -8.57 12.00 6.52
C CYS A 110 -7.69 12.94 5.65
N GLY A 111 -7.27 14.10 6.16
CA GLY A 111 -6.49 15.07 5.38
C GLY A 111 -7.30 15.68 4.25
N ASN A 112 -6.64 15.94 3.12
CA ASN A 112 -7.30 16.23 1.85
C ASN A 112 -7.96 14.95 1.32
N GLY A 113 -9.13 15.08 0.73
CA GLY A 113 -9.89 13.91 0.35
C GLY A 113 -11.18 14.22 -0.38
N VAL A 114 -11.77 13.17 -0.92
CA VAL A 114 -13.03 13.20 -1.67
C VAL A 114 -13.97 12.17 -1.07
N VAL A 115 -15.25 12.52 -0.94
CA VAL A 115 -16.33 11.58 -0.62
C VAL A 115 -17.23 11.48 -1.85
N VAL A 116 -17.47 10.27 -2.33
CA VAL A 116 -18.37 10.00 -3.45
C VAL A 116 -19.58 9.24 -2.92
N SER A 117 -20.77 9.74 -3.20
CA SER A 117 -22.04 9.04 -2.93
C SER A 117 -22.44 8.23 -4.16
N HIS A 118 -22.81 6.97 -3.93
CA HIS A 118 -23.20 6.02 -4.98
C HIS A 118 -24.71 5.78 -5.03
N GLY A 119 -25.48 6.49 -4.19
CA GLY A 119 -26.91 6.25 -3.99
C GLY A 119 -27.19 5.13 -2.99
N ASN A 120 -28.45 4.99 -2.58
CA ASN A 120 -28.92 3.98 -1.63
C ASN A 120 -28.14 3.91 -0.31
N GLY A 121 -27.54 5.02 0.12
CA GLY A 121 -26.76 5.11 1.37
C GLY A 121 -25.31 4.65 1.25
N TRP A 122 -24.84 4.25 0.07
CA TRP A 122 -23.45 3.88 -0.17
C TRP A 122 -22.55 5.10 -0.40
N GLU A 123 -21.38 5.09 0.22
CA GLU A 123 -20.35 6.12 0.10
C GLU A 123 -18.96 5.49 0.06
N THR A 124 -18.06 6.09 -0.75
CA THR A 124 -16.61 5.85 -0.65
C THR A 124 -15.92 7.15 -0.25
N GLN A 125 -14.95 7.07 0.65
CA GLN A 125 -14.10 8.19 1.04
C GLN A 125 -12.64 7.88 0.70
N TYR A 126 -12.00 8.81 0.01
CA TYR A 126 -10.61 8.74 -0.45
C TYR A 126 -9.81 9.77 0.34
N CYS A 127 -8.94 9.33 1.23
CA CYS A 127 -8.19 10.18 2.15
C CYS A 127 -6.71 10.33 1.75
N HIS A 128 -6.04 11.26 2.43
CA HIS A 128 -4.60 11.49 2.36
C HIS A 128 -4.11 12.00 1.00
N LEU A 129 -4.97 12.72 0.26
CA LEU A 129 -4.60 13.26 -1.05
C LEU A 129 -3.55 14.37 -0.91
N ALA A 130 -2.74 14.53 -1.96
CA ALA A 130 -1.67 15.53 -1.99
C ALA A 130 -2.25 16.94 -1.99
N ASN A 131 -1.55 17.87 -1.34
CA ASN A 131 -1.99 19.27 -1.25
C ASN A 131 -2.15 19.90 -2.63
N GLY A 132 -3.34 20.41 -2.96
CA GLY A 132 -3.63 21.04 -4.24
C GLY A 132 -3.85 20.05 -5.39
N SER A 133 -3.99 18.75 -5.10
CA SER A 133 -4.19 17.72 -6.13
C SER A 133 -5.66 17.37 -6.39
N VAL A 134 -6.59 17.82 -5.53
CA VAL A 134 -8.01 17.46 -5.68
C VAL A 134 -8.55 18.01 -7.00
N ALA A 135 -9.05 17.12 -7.86
CA ALA A 135 -9.36 17.41 -9.26
C ALA A 135 -10.87 17.54 -9.54
N VAL A 136 -11.70 17.45 -8.51
CA VAL A 136 -13.17 17.44 -8.59
C VAL A 136 -13.78 18.39 -7.56
N GLU A 137 -15.02 18.80 -7.80
CA GLU A 137 -15.80 19.66 -6.91
C GLU A 137 -17.07 18.94 -6.40
N THR A 138 -17.59 19.41 -5.26
CA THR A 138 -18.88 18.91 -4.74
C THR A 138 -19.99 19.09 -5.78
N GLY A 139 -20.71 18.01 -6.07
CA GLY A 139 -21.78 17.95 -7.07
C GLY A 139 -21.36 17.35 -8.40
N ASP A 140 -20.06 17.16 -8.66
CA ASP A 140 -19.59 16.52 -9.88
C ASP A 140 -20.06 15.07 -9.97
N THR A 141 -20.43 14.64 -11.18
CA THR A 141 -20.68 13.22 -11.47
C THR A 141 -19.39 12.58 -11.95
N VAL A 142 -19.01 11.48 -11.32
CA VAL A 142 -17.79 10.72 -11.65
C VAL A 142 -18.15 9.33 -12.16
N ALA A 143 -17.39 8.87 -13.14
CA ALA A 143 -17.39 7.47 -13.57
C ALA A 143 -16.22 6.72 -12.93
N ILE A 144 -16.23 5.38 -12.99
CA ILE A 144 -15.07 4.55 -12.61
C ILE A 144 -13.83 5.07 -13.35
N GLY A 145 -12.71 5.20 -12.63
CA GLY A 145 -11.45 5.66 -13.21
C GLY A 145 -11.33 7.19 -13.35
N THR A 146 -12.35 7.96 -12.98
CA THR A 146 -12.23 9.44 -12.94
C THR A 146 -11.19 9.83 -11.90
N VAL A 147 -10.20 10.63 -12.29
CA VAL A 147 -9.17 11.13 -11.35
C VAL A 147 -9.82 12.05 -10.33
N LEU A 148 -9.63 11.73 -9.05
CA LEU A 148 -10.12 12.49 -7.90
C LEU A 148 -9.03 13.37 -7.29
N GLY A 149 -7.78 12.92 -7.40
CA GLY A 149 -6.58 13.64 -7.00
C GLY A 149 -5.36 12.74 -7.07
N GLN A 150 -4.34 13.02 -6.27
CA GLN A 150 -3.12 12.22 -6.21
C GLN A 150 -2.81 11.79 -4.78
N VAL A 151 -2.11 10.66 -4.62
CA VAL A 151 -1.65 10.19 -3.31
C VAL A 151 -0.73 11.24 -2.68
N GLY A 152 -0.98 11.57 -1.42
CA GLY A 152 -0.25 12.59 -0.66
C GLY A 152 0.21 12.11 0.70
N LEU A 153 0.38 13.07 1.60
CA LEU A 153 0.80 12.88 2.99
C LEU A 153 -0.04 13.76 3.94
N SER A 154 -1.20 14.25 3.50
CA SER A 154 -2.05 15.11 4.32
C SER A 154 -2.85 14.32 5.35
N GLY A 155 -3.14 14.93 6.51
CA GLY A 155 -3.89 14.28 7.59
C GLY A 155 -3.03 13.34 8.43
N GLN A 156 -3.63 12.24 8.89
CA GLN A 156 -3.03 11.29 9.84
C GLN A 156 -2.18 10.22 9.11
N THR A 157 -1.09 10.64 8.44
CA THR A 157 -0.27 9.74 7.60
C THR A 157 1.14 9.50 8.18
N GLN A 158 1.69 8.28 7.99
CA GLN A 158 3.06 7.93 8.39
C GLN A 158 3.94 7.43 7.22
N PHE A 159 3.31 7.22 6.07
CA PHE A 159 3.89 6.85 4.77
C PHE A 159 2.89 7.23 3.67
N PRO A 160 3.33 7.39 2.41
CA PRO A 160 2.44 7.75 1.31
C PRO A 160 1.49 6.60 0.96
N HIS A 161 0.19 6.84 1.08
CA HIS A 161 -0.84 5.85 0.74
C HIS A 161 -2.17 6.55 0.45
N LEU A 162 -3.03 5.84 -0.27
CA LEU A 162 -4.46 6.12 -0.30
C LEU A 162 -5.13 5.31 0.81
N HIS A 163 -5.92 5.95 1.67
CA HIS A 163 -6.87 5.27 2.54
C HIS A 163 -8.27 5.34 1.93
N LEU A 164 -8.85 4.18 1.62
CA LEU A 164 -10.23 4.04 1.12
C LEU A 164 -11.13 3.56 2.27
N SER A 165 -12.11 4.36 2.67
CA SER A 165 -13.21 3.89 3.52
C SER A 165 -14.45 3.65 2.69
N VAL A 166 -15.13 2.52 2.90
CA VAL A 166 -16.44 2.22 2.32
C VAL A 166 -17.49 2.29 3.43
N ARG A 167 -18.63 2.92 3.14
CA ARG A 167 -19.73 3.01 4.10
C ARG A 167 -21.08 2.71 3.46
N HIS A 168 -21.96 2.12 4.25
CA HIS A 168 -23.36 1.94 3.90
C HIS A 168 -24.25 2.42 5.05
N ASN A 169 -25.10 3.41 4.78
CA ASN A 169 -25.97 4.07 5.77
C ASN A 169 -25.19 4.59 7.00
N GLY A 170 -23.97 5.10 6.76
CA GLY A 170 -23.09 5.65 7.79
C GLY A 170 -22.23 4.63 8.55
N ASN A 171 -22.45 3.33 8.36
CA ASN A 171 -21.62 2.29 8.97
C ASN A 171 -20.45 1.94 8.06
N VAL A 172 -19.28 1.66 8.65
CA VAL A 172 -18.11 1.13 7.94
C VAL A 172 -18.45 -0.25 7.37
N VAL A 173 -18.05 -0.49 6.13
CA VAL A 173 -18.14 -1.78 5.45
C VAL A 173 -16.74 -2.16 4.99
N ASP A 174 -16.30 -3.38 5.29
CA ASP A 174 -15.08 -3.90 4.71
C ASP A 174 -15.35 -4.34 3.26
N PRO A 175 -14.65 -3.79 2.24
CA PRO A 175 -14.84 -4.23 0.87
C PRO A 175 -14.43 -5.69 0.62
N PHE A 176 -13.66 -6.32 1.51
CA PHE A 176 -13.30 -7.74 1.44
C PHE A 176 -14.27 -8.66 2.19
N ASP A 177 -15.12 -8.11 3.06
CA ASP A 177 -16.12 -8.88 3.83
C ASP A 177 -17.36 -8.01 4.11
N PRO A 178 -18.18 -7.70 3.09
CA PRO A 178 -19.24 -6.71 3.20
C PRO A 178 -20.46 -7.17 4.00
N ASP A 179 -20.62 -8.47 4.23
CA ASP A 179 -21.65 -9.02 5.10
C ASP A 179 -21.20 -9.15 6.57
N GLY A 180 -19.91 -8.90 6.85
CA GLY A 180 -19.29 -8.95 8.18
C GLY A 180 -19.17 -10.36 8.76
N ALA A 181 -19.28 -11.40 7.92
CA ALA A 181 -19.15 -12.78 8.34
C ALA A 181 -17.67 -13.21 8.34
N ILE A 182 -16.93 -12.79 9.37
CA ILE A 182 -15.53 -13.17 9.57
C ILE A 182 -15.36 -14.70 9.62
N THR A 183 -14.66 -15.26 8.63
CA THR A 183 -14.28 -16.67 8.56
C THR A 183 -12.77 -16.83 8.44
N CYS A 184 -12.09 -17.07 9.57
CA CYS A 184 -10.62 -17.19 9.63
C CYS A 184 -10.04 -18.33 8.78
N ASP A 185 -10.81 -19.39 8.53
CA ASP A 185 -10.31 -20.58 7.82
C ASP A 185 -10.33 -20.43 6.30
N ALA A 186 -11.20 -19.55 5.78
CA ALA A 186 -11.35 -19.27 4.35
C ALA A 186 -12.02 -17.89 4.21
N PRO A 187 -11.32 -16.86 3.71
CA PRO A 187 -11.94 -15.57 3.44
C PRO A 187 -13.18 -15.71 2.55
N SER A 188 -14.16 -14.82 2.74
CA SER A 188 -15.38 -14.82 1.96
C SER A 188 -15.09 -14.54 0.48
N ASP A 189 -15.72 -15.31 -0.42
CA ASP A 189 -15.76 -14.96 -1.85
C ASP A 189 -16.70 -13.77 -2.12
N ASN A 190 -17.50 -13.39 -1.12
CA ASN A 190 -18.37 -12.23 -1.17
C ASN A 190 -17.51 -10.98 -0.91
N THR A 191 -17.17 -10.24 -1.95
CA THR A 191 -16.43 -8.98 -1.85
C THR A 191 -17.13 -7.91 -2.67
N LEU A 192 -16.83 -6.64 -2.39
CA LEU A 192 -17.28 -5.51 -3.22
C LEU A 192 -16.42 -5.32 -4.46
N TRP A 193 -15.29 -6.02 -4.60
CA TRP A 193 -14.37 -5.82 -5.71
C TRP A 193 -14.88 -6.48 -6.99
N SER A 194 -14.85 -5.73 -8.10
CA SER A 194 -15.27 -6.22 -9.42
C SER A 194 -14.30 -7.26 -9.98
N ASP A 195 -13.02 -7.04 -9.71
CA ASP A 195 -11.93 -7.97 -10.00
C ASP A 195 -11.38 -8.49 -8.66
N ALA A 196 -11.06 -9.77 -8.60
CA ALA A 196 -10.48 -10.36 -7.39
C ALA A 196 -9.15 -9.66 -7.05
N ILE A 197 -9.06 -9.15 -5.82
CA ILE A 197 -7.84 -8.56 -5.25
C ILE A 197 -7.28 -9.54 -4.24
N ASP A 198 -6.04 -9.98 -4.48
CA ASP A 198 -5.29 -10.77 -3.52
C ASP A 198 -4.69 -9.85 -2.45
N VAL A 199 -5.00 -10.11 -1.17
CA VAL A 199 -4.43 -9.39 -0.04
C VAL A 199 -3.39 -10.32 0.60
N PRO A 200 -2.09 -10.03 0.43
CA PRO A 200 -1.06 -10.91 0.97
C PRO A 200 -1.02 -10.79 2.50
N ALA A 201 -0.56 -11.82 3.21
CA ALA A 201 -0.37 -11.77 4.67
C ALA A 201 0.84 -10.92 5.13
N GLY A 202 1.56 -10.33 4.16
CA GLY A 202 2.78 -9.54 4.28
C GLY A 202 3.53 -9.57 2.93
N GLY A 203 4.46 -8.64 2.71
CA GLY A 203 5.16 -8.57 1.42
C GLY A 203 6.38 -7.65 1.40
N ILE A 204 7.11 -7.66 0.29
CA ILE A 204 8.30 -6.85 0.07
C ILE A 204 7.89 -5.60 -0.73
N ILE A 205 8.10 -4.43 -0.12
CA ILE A 205 7.81 -3.13 -0.73
C ILE A 205 8.84 -2.82 -1.82
N THR A 206 10.13 -2.99 -1.51
CA THR A 206 11.21 -2.74 -2.46
C THR A 206 12.52 -3.35 -1.97
N ALA A 207 13.45 -3.58 -2.88
CA ALA A 207 14.77 -4.13 -2.62
C ALA A 207 15.83 -3.40 -3.44
N GLY A 208 17.07 -3.42 -2.96
CA GLY A 208 18.15 -2.73 -3.66
C GLY A 208 19.55 -3.11 -3.20
N PHE A 209 20.52 -2.48 -3.84
CA PHE A 209 21.93 -2.52 -3.45
C PHE A 209 22.40 -1.17 -2.92
N ALA A 210 23.44 -1.18 -2.09
CA ALA A 210 24.09 0.02 -1.58
C ALA A 210 25.57 -0.24 -1.22
N PRO A 211 26.43 0.80 -1.18
CA PRO A 211 27.85 0.66 -0.78
C PRO A 211 28.05 0.51 0.74
N ALA A 212 26.98 0.69 1.51
CA ALA A 212 26.90 0.55 2.96
C ALA A 212 25.45 0.21 3.33
N ILE A 213 25.19 -0.21 4.59
CA ILE A 213 23.81 -0.38 5.06
C ILE A 213 23.13 1.00 5.00
N PRO A 214 22.05 1.17 4.21
CA PRO A 214 21.38 2.45 4.10
C PRO A 214 20.66 2.79 5.41
N GLU A 215 20.50 4.08 5.68
CA GLU A 215 19.64 4.54 6.76
C GLU A 215 18.17 4.27 6.41
N TYR A 216 17.35 3.98 7.42
CA TYR A 216 15.94 3.65 7.18
C TYR A 216 15.17 4.80 6.49
N ALA A 217 15.57 6.04 6.76
CA ALA A 217 15.01 7.23 6.11
C ALA A 217 15.30 7.25 4.59
N ASP A 218 16.48 6.82 4.15
CA ASP A 218 16.84 6.78 2.72
C ASP A 218 16.06 5.70 1.97
N VAL A 219 15.74 4.60 2.66
CA VAL A 219 14.88 3.52 2.14
C VAL A 219 13.46 4.06 1.95
N LYS A 220 12.87 4.69 2.97
CA LYS A 220 11.54 5.32 2.87
C LYS A 220 11.51 6.46 1.85
N ALA A 221 12.60 7.18 1.68
CA ALA A 221 12.71 8.24 0.68
C ALA A 221 12.76 7.70 -0.75
N GLY A 222 13.14 6.42 -0.95
CA GLY A 222 13.35 5.84 -2.28
C GLY A 222 14.71 6.20 -2.88
N THR A 223 15.68 6.59 -2.06
CA THR A 223 17.01 7.05 -2.50
C THR A 223 18.14 6.09 -2.13
N ALA A 224 17.84 4.98 -1.45
CA ALA A 224 18.82 4.02 -0.96
C ALA A 224 19.44 3.13 -2.07
N ASN A 225 18.78 2.95 -3.21
CA ASN A 225 19.21 1.99 -4.22
C ASN A 225 20.34 2.56 -5.12
N ALA A 226 21.45 1.82 -5.23
CA ALA A 226 22.55 2.11 -6.11
C ALA A 226 22.40 1.36 -7.45
N GLY A 227 22.29 2.09 -8.57
CA GLY A 227 22.25 1.48 -9.90
C GLY A 227 23.61 0.96 -10.40
N THR A 228 24.71 1.50 -9.87
CA THR A 228 26.08 1.05 -10.14
C THR A 228 26.93 1.21 -8.89
N LEU A 229 27.94 0.35 -8.74
CA LEU A 229 28.93 0.43 -7.65
C LEU A 229 30.34 0.31 -8.22
N ARG A 230 31.33 0.85 -7.52
CA ARG A 230 32.73 0.61 -7.86
C ARG A 230 33.14 -0.76 -7.36
N ARG A 231 34.08 -1.41 -8.03
CA ARG A 231 34.67 -2.68 -7.57
C ARG A 231 35.29 -2.61 -6.16
N SER A 232 35.63 -1.41 -5.69
CA SER A 232 36.17 -1.16 -4.35
C SER A 232 35.10 -0.87 -3.29
N ASP A 233 33.83 -0.69 -3.68
CA ASP A 233 32.75 -0.43 -2.74
C ASP A 233 32.32 -1.73 -2.04
N ASN A 234 31.84 -1.62 -0.80
CA ASN A 234 31.22 -2.78 -0.17
C ASN A 234 29.95 -3.14 -0.93
N LEU A 235 29.56 -4.40 -0.84
CA LEU A 235 28.38 -4.90 -1.52
C LEU A 235 27.33 -5.23 -0.46
N VAL A 236 26.30 -4.39 -0.37
CA VAL A 236 25.18 -4.55 0.57
C VAL A 236 23.90 -4.74 -0.23
N VAL A 237 23.15 -5.79 0.04
CA VAL A 237 21.77 -5.99 -0.43
C VAL A 237 20.82 -5.66 0.72
N TRP A 238 19.67 -5.09 0.40
CA TRP A 238 18.67 -4.73 1.38
C TRP A 238 17.25 -4.92 0.86
N GLY A 239 16.31 -5.10 1.78
CA GLY A 239 14.88 -5.23 1.52
C GLY A 239 14.04 -4.43 2.52
N TYR A 240 12.97 -3.82 2.02
CA TYR A 240 11.95 -3.11 2.78
C TYR A 240 10.64 -3.89 2.69
N ILE A 241 10.06 -4.24 3.83
CA ILE A 241 9.00 -5.26 3.96
C ILE A 241 7.87 -4.68 4.82
N PHE A 242 6.64 -5.15 4.60
CA PHE A 242 5.48 -4.90 5.45
C PHE A 242 4.86 -6.20 5.98
N GLY A 243 4.13 -6.10 7.09
CA GLY A 243 3.40 -7.24 7.67
C GLY A 243 4.29 -8.30 8.32
N GLY A 244 5.45 -7.91 8.86
CA GLY A 244 6.36 -8.84 9.55
C GLY A 244 5.81 -9.28 10.90
N GLN A 245 5.90 -10.58 11.19
CA GLN A 245 5.48 -11.19 12.44
C GLN A 245 6.65 -11.89 13.14
N ILE A 246 6.54 -12.07 14.44
CA ILE A 246 7.49 -12.88 15.21
C ILE A 246 7.57 -14.30 14.63
N GLY A 247 8.79 -14.80 14.44
CA GLY A 247 9.04 -16.12 13.86
C GLY A 247 9.15 -16.14 12.34
N ASP A 248 8.78 -15.06 11.63
CA ASP A 248 9.03 -14.98 10.20
C ASP A 248 10.54 -14.90 9.89
N GLU A 249 10.91 -15.33 8.69
CA GLU A 249 12.29 -15.33 8.20
C GLU A 249 12.45 -14.42 6.97
N ILE A 250 13.52 -13.61 6.99
CA ILE A 250 13.96 -12.83 5.82
C ILE A 250 15.29 -13.38 5.33
N THR A 251 15.29 -13.97 4.15
CA THR A 251 16.51 -14.47 3.50
C THR A 251 17.00 -13.46 2.48
N LEU A 252 18.27 -13.05 2.58
CA LEU A 252 18.93 -12.11 1.69
C LEU A 252 20.15 -12.78 1.06
N THR A 253 20.17 -12.86 -0.26
CA THR A 253 21.28 -13.45 -1.02
C THR A 253 21.91 -12.44 -1.96
N ILE A 254 23.19 -12.65 -2.27
CA ILE A 254 23.92 -11.92 -3.30
C ILE A 254 24.68 -12.94 -4.16
N ASN A 255 24.43 -12.92 -5.46
CA ASN A 255 25.14 -13.71 -6.46
C ASN A 255 25.91 -12.79 -7.40
N GLY A 256 27.16 -13.14 -7.69
CA GLY A 256 28.03 -12.41 -8.62
C GLY A 256 28.57 -13.31 -9.74
N PRO A 257 29.49 -12.77 -10.57
CA PRO A 257 30.07 -13.52 -11.69
C PRO A 257 30.76 -14.83 -11.30
N ASP A 258 31.33 -14.88 -10.10
CA ASP A 258 32.06 -16.05 -9.58
C ASP A 258 31.18 -16.95 -8.69
N GLY A 259 29.87 -16.69 -8.61
CA GLY A 259 28.91 -17.43 -7.79
C GLY A 259 28.42 -16.66 -6.56
N GLU A 260 27.97 -17.41 -5.55
CA GLU A 260 27.38 -16.86 -4.33
C GLU A 260 28.39 -16.04 -3.52
N VAL A 261 27.95 -14.87 -3.07
CA VAL A 261 28.73 -13.93 -2.26
C VAL A 261 28.23 -13.91 -0.81
N ILE A 262 26.91 -13.93 -0.64
CA ILE A 262 26.19 -13.94 0.64
C ILE A 262 24.93 -14.79 0.48
N ASP A 263 24.66 -15.57 1.51
CA ASP A 263 23.34 -16.12 1.83
C ASP A 263 23.14 -15.93 3.34
N GLN A 264 22.15 -15.14 3.73
CA GLN A 264 21.84 -14.85 5.12
C GLN A 264 20.34 -14.85 5.38
N THR A 265 19.93 -15.64 6.36
CA THR A 265 18.58 -15.62 6.93
C THR A 265 18.55 -14.85 8.25
N VAL A 266 17.53 -14.03 8.43
CA VAL A 266 17.26 -13.27 9.65
C VAL A 266 15.88 -13.63 10.18
N LEU A 267 15.82 -14.14 11.41
CA LEU A 267 14.57 -14.40 12.13
C LEU A 267 14.04 -13.09 12.74
N LEU A 268 12.73 -12.85 12.62
CA LEU A 268 12.05 -11.74 13.26
C LEU A 268 11.67 -12.08 14.71
N ASP A 269 11.99 -11.19 15.64
CA ASP A 269 11.76 -11.37 17.09
C ASP A 269 10.53 -10.61 17.61
N ARG A 270 9.84 -9.89 16.74
CA ARG A 270 8.65 -9.08 17.05
C ARG A 270 7.84 -8.77 15.80
N ASN A 271 6.58 -8.44 16.00
CA ASN A 271 5.70 -7.94 14.94
C ASN A 271 6.09 -6.51 14.54
N GLN A 272 6.06 -6.21 13.25
CA GLN A 272 6.38 -4.90 12.68
C GLN A 272 5.50 -4.65 11.46
N SER A 273 4.73 -3.55 11.46
CA SER A 273 3.93 -3.15 10.29
C SER A 273 4.80 -2.89 9.07
N GLN A 274 5.96 -2.28 9.27
CA GLN A 274 7.01 -2.10 8.27
C GLN A 274 8.38 -2.36 8.90
N LEU A 275 9.27 -3.01 8.15
CA LEU A 275 10.63 -3.30 8.58
C LEU A 275 11.63 -3.28 7.43
N PHE A 276 12.89 -3.04 7.79
CA PHE A 276 14.02 -3.06 6.87
C PHE A 276 15.05 -4.10 7.32
N ARG A 277 15.61 -4.85 6.38
CA ARG A 277 16.73 -5.77 6.61
C ARG A 277 17.79 -5.58 5.54
N ALA A 278 19.04 -5.72 5.93
CA ALA A 278 20.18 -5.62 5.03
C ALA A 278 21.30 -6.56 5.45
N THR A 279 22.05 -7.04 4.47
CA THR A 279 23.30 -7.78 4.67
C THR A 279 24.31 -7.37 3.63
N GLY A 280 25.60 -7.48 3.96
CA GLY A 280 26.63 -7.11 3.02
C GLY A 280 28.03 -7.54 3.41
N ARG A 281 28.92 -7.46 2.43
CA ARG A 281 30.32 -7.86 2.55
C ARG A 281 31.23 -6.72 2.14
N LYS A 282 32.32 -6.55 2.89
CA LYS A 282 33.36 -5.57 2.54
C LYS A 282 34.06 -5.97 1.24
N ALA A 283 34.44 -4.96 0.46
CA ALA A 283 35.19 -5.20 -0.77
C ALA A 283 36.50 -5.96 -0.49
N PRO A 284 36.86 -6.96 -1.31
CA PRO A 284 38.20 -7.53 -1.31
C PRO A 284 39.25 -6.46 -1.62
N ARG A 285 40.50 -6.64 -1.16
CA ARG A 285 41.59 -5.70 -1.46
C ARG A 285 41.84 -5.51 -2.96
N THR A 286 41.58 -6.54 -3.76
CA THR A 286 41.70 -6.52 -5.23
C THR A 286 40.45 -5.99 -5.93
N GLY A 287 39.42 -5.62 -5.17
CA GLY A 287 38.08 -5.35 -5.65
C GLY A 287 37.32 -6.63 -6.02
N TRP A 288 36.00 -6.48 -6.15
CA TRP A 288 35.10 -7.49 -6.69
C TRP A 288 35.40 -7.77 -8.18
N PRO A 289 35.08 -8.94 -8.74
CA PRO A 289 34.93 -9.12 -10.18
C PRO A 289 34.04 -8.03 -10.80
N SER A 290 34.40 -7.53 -11.97
CA SER A 290 33.52 -6.63 -12.73
C SER A 290 32.36 -7.42 -13.32
N GLY A 291 31.16 -6.85 -13.33
CA GLY A 291 30.00 -7.48 -13.94
C GLY A 291 28.71 -7.23 -13.19
N ALA A 292 27.68 -7.97 -13.58
CA ALA A 292 26.37 -7.93 -12.95
C ALA A 292 26.37 -8.76 -11.66
N TYR A 293 25.74 -8.22 -10.64
CA TYR A 293 25.41 -8.90 -9.39
C TYR A 293 23.90 -8.85 -9.22
N THR A 294 23.34 -9.95 -8.73
CA THR A 294 21.91 -10.07 -8.42
C THR A 294 21.76 -10.33 -6.94
N GLY A 295 20.84 -9.61 -6.30
CA GLY A 295 20.43 -9.83 -4.94
C GLY A 295 19.00 -10.35 -4.92
N SER A 296 18.70 -11.30 -4.05
CA SER A 296 17.35 -11.81 -3.86
C SER A 296 16.95 -11.68 -2.39
N ILE A 297 15.72 -11.26 -2.15
CA ILE A 297 15.08 -11.19 -0.84
C ILE A 297 13.90 -12.15 -0.89
N ALA A 298 13.80 -13.05 0.08
CA ALA A 298 12.64 -13.89 0.31
C ALA A 298 12.06 -13.61 1.69
N PHE A 299 10.76 -13.40 1.77
CA PHE A 299 10.01 -13.22 3.01
C PHE A 299 9.18 -14.49 3.26
N ILE A 300 9.44 -15.17 4.37
CA ILE A 300 8.94 -16.51 4.67
C ILE A 300 8.19 -16.49 6.00
N ARG A 301 7.04 -17.17 6.05
CA ARG A 301 6.25 -17.41 7.26
C ARG A 301 5.95 -18.90 7.39
N GLY A 302 6.53 -19.54 8.40
CA GLY A 302 6.46 -21.00 8.51
C GLY A 302 7.09 -21.67 7.29
N ASP A 303 6.30 -22.47 6.57
CA ASP A 303 6.73 -23.15 5.34
C ASP A 303 6.40 -22.36 4.06
N ASP A 304 5.68 -21.23 4.18
CA ASP A 304 5.19 -20.46 3.04
C ASP A 304 6.13 -19.29 2.70
N ILE A 305 6.47 -19.16 1.41
CA ILE A 305 7.12 -17.97 0.88
C ILE A 305 6.02 -16.94 0.60
N LEU A 306 5.95 -15.90 1.43
CA LEU A 306 4.97 -14.82 1.28
C LEU A 306 5.28 -13.95 0.08
N ASP A 307 6.56 -13.63 -0.14
CA ASP A 307 6.98 -12.79 -1.27
C ASP A 307 8.48 -12.97 -1.59
N THR A 308 8.85 -12.66 -2.83
CA THR A 308 10.24 -12.58 -3.27
C THR A 308 10.49 -11.32 -4.10
N ALA A 309 11.59 -10.64 -3.84
CA ALA A 309 12.05 -9.51 -4.64
C ALA A 309 13.48 -9.75 -5.13
N THR A 310 13.79 -9.20 -6.30
CA THR A 310 15.16 -9.22 -6.83
C THR A 310 15.64 -7.80 -7.08
N ALA A 311 16.93 -7.59 -6.87
CA ALA A 311 17.64 -6.37 -7.20
C ALA A 311 18.87 -6.71 -8.04
N ALA A 312 19.34 -5.77 -8.84
CA ALA A 312 20.55 -5.95 -9.63
C ALA A 312 21.44 -4.71 -9.52
N VAL A 313 22.75 -4.92 -9.59
CA VAL A 313 23.75 -3.85 -9.63
C VAL A 313 24.91 -4.24 -10.53
N SER A 314 25.47 -3.26 -11.25
CA SER A 314 26.68 -3.46 -12.05
C SER A 314 27.89 -2.88 -11.34
N LEU A 315 28.97 -3.67 -11.27
CA LEU A 315 30.24 -3.27 -10.68
C LEU A 315 31.28 -2.98 -11.76
N HIS A 316 31.86 -1.77 -11.69
CA HIS A 316 32.88 -1.25 -12.61
C HIS A 316 34.16 -0.82 -11.90
#